data_AF-A0A9E4IL03-F1
#
_entry.id   AF-A0A9E4IL03-F1
#
_cell.length_a   1.000
_cell.length_b   1.000
_cell.length_c   1.000
_cell.angle_alpha   90.00
_cell.angle_beta   90.00
_cell.angle_gamma   90.00
#
_symmetry.space_group_name_H-M   'P 1'
#
loop_
_entity.id
_entity.type
_entity.pdbx_description
1 polymer ?
#
loop_
_entity_poly.entity_id
_entity_poly.type
_entity_poly.pdbx_seq_one_letter_code
_entity_poly.pdbx_strand_id
1 'polypeptide(L)' 'MKRLKVLLLPMEGMLEPWGADVIEAVGDRHDLAVLDPGRPLEEQFAGVEAVLDQGGSASTRAMMDAAVSAR' A
#
# COMPACT_ATOMS: atom_id res chain seq x y z
N MET A 1 -15.05 -8.15 11.53
CA MET A 1 -13.88 -8.68 10.81
C MET A 1 -12.61 -8.16 11.49
N LYS A 2 -11.48 -8.85 11.36
CA LYS A 2 -10.19 -8.34 11.85
C LYS A 2 -9.78 -7.13 11.01
N ARG A 3 -9.28 -6.08 11.67
CA ARG A 3 -8.66 -4.92 11.03
C ARG A 3 -7.25 -5.28 10.57
N LEU A 4 -6.89 -4.92 9.34
CA LEU A 4 -5.62 -5.27 8.71
C LEU A 4 -4.77 -4.03 8.52
N LYS A 5 -3.44 -4.18 8.56
CA LYS A 5 -2.51 -3.16 8.06
C LYS A 5 -2.39 -3.24 6.55
N VAL A 6 -2.77 -2.18 5.85
CA VAL A 6 -2.87 -2.15 4.38
C VAL A 6 -1.96 -1.06 3.82
N LEU A 7 -1.22 -1.38 2.77
CA LEU A 7 -0.41 -0.40 2.02
C LEU A 7 -0.98 -0.25 0.60
N LEU A 8 -1.40 0.96 0.24
CA LEU A 8 -1.80 1.33 -1.11
C LEU A 8 -0.59 1.81 -1.91
N LEU A 9 -0.33 1.18 -3.05
CA LEU A 9 0.62 1.64 -4.07
C LEU A 9 -0.17 2.42 -5.12
N PRO A 10 -0.13 3.77 -5.09
CA PRO A 10 -0.85 4.55 -6.08
C PRO A 10 -0.15 4.47 -7.43
N MET A 11 -0.94 4.57 -8.50
CA MET A 11 -0.38 4.81 -9.82
C MET A 11 0.20 6.23 -9.87
N GLU A 12 1.40 6.39 -10.44
CA GLU A 12 2.12 7.67 -10.46
C GLU A 12 1.26 8.78 -11.07
N GLY A 13 1.13 9.90 -10.34
CA GLY A 13 0.32 11.05 -10.75
C GLY A 13 -1.20 10.82 -10.73
N MET A 14 -1.66 9.66 -10.25
CA MET A 14 -3.05 9.21 -10.40
C MET A 14 -3.65 8.70 -9.08
N LEU A 15 -3.15 9.21 -7.94
CA LEU A 15 -3.78 9.03 -6.62
C LEU A 15 -5.19 9.64 -6.62
N GLU A 16 -5.38 10.77 -7.30
CA GLU A 16 -6.70 11.37 -7.49
C GLU A 16 -7.15 11.17 -8.94
N PRO A 17 -8.42 10.79 -9.21
CA PRO A 17 -9.47 10.51 -8.22
C PRO A 17 -9.48 9.05 -7.71
N TRP A 18 -8.81 8.12 -8.39
CA TRP A 18 -9.06 6.68 -8.20
C TRP A 18 -8.48 6.11 -6.91
N GLY A 19 -7.42 6.71 -6.36
CA GLY A 19 -6.89 6.35 -5.06
C GLY A 19 -7.78 6.85 -3.90
N ALA A 20 -8.48 7.98 -4.07
CA ALA A 20 -9.43 8.47 -3.07
C ALA A 20 -10.58 7.49 -2.83
N ASP A 21 -11.14 6.91 -3.89
CA ASP A 21 -12.19 5.88 -3.78
C ASP A 21 -11.71 4.66 -2.96
N VAL A 22 -10.45 4.26 -3.15
CA VAL A 22 -9.84 3.16 -2.39
C VAL A 22 -9.65 3.55 -0.92
N ILE A 23 -9.17 4.77 -0.66
CA ILE A 23 -8.99 5.29 0.70
C ILE A 23 -10.34 5.35 1.42
N GLU A 24 -11.40 5.85 0.79
CA GLU A 24 -12.75 5.89 1.38
C GLU A 24 -13.29 4.47 1.65
N ALA A 25 -13.12 3.55 0.69
CA ALA A 25 -13.63 2.19 0.83
C ALA A 25 -12.90 1.37 1.90
N VAL A 26 -11.62 1.66 2.17
CA VAL A 26 -10.76 0.80 3.01
C VAL A 26 -10.37 1.47 4.34
N GLY A 27 -10.16 2.79 4.37
CA GLY A 27 -9.55 3.51 5.49
C GLY A 27 -10.32 3.44 6.81
N ASP A 28 -11.66 3.43 6.77
CA ASP A 28 -12.47 3.28 8.00
C ASP A 28 -12.53 1.83 8.52
N ARG A 29 -12.15 0.86 7.68
CA ARG A 29 -12.26 -0.58 7.97
C ARG A 29 -10.90 -1.21 8.30
N HIS A 30 -9.82 -0.62 7.82
CA HIS A 30 -8.45 -1.13 7.84
C HIS A 30 -7.46 -0.01 8.15
N ASP A 31 -6.32 -0.34 8.74
CA ASP A 31 -5.25 0.61 9.01
C ASP A 31 -4.49 0.83 7.69
N LEU A 32 -5.01 1.73 6.85
CA LEU A 32 -4.50 2.01 5.51
C LEU A 32 -3.45 3.13 5.53
N ALA A 33 -2.32 2.87 4.86
CA ALA A 33 -1.32 3.86 4.50
C ALA A 33 -1.15 3.90 2.96
N VAL A 34 -0.77 5.06 2.44
CA VAL A 34 -0.36 5.22 1.03
C VAL A 34 1.16 5.21 0.98
N LEU A 35 1.73 4.51 0.01
CA LEU A 35 3.17 4.47 -0.21
C LEU A 35 3.72 5.88 -0.41
N ASP A 36 4.78 6.20 0.32
CA ASP A 36 5.59 7.39 0.16
C ASP A 36 6.93 7.02 -0.53
N PRO A 37 7.15 7.41 -1.80
CA PRO A 37 8.39 7.15 -2.52
C PRO A 37 9.64 7.78 -1.87
N GLY A 38 9.46 8.77 -1.00
CA GLY A 38 10.55 9.45 -0.29
C GLY A 38 11.09 8.69 0.93
N ARG A 39 10.47 7.57 1.32
CA ARG A 39 10.82 6.80 2.52
C ARG A 39 11.31 5.39 2.17
N PRO A 40 12.14 4.75 3.04
CA PRO A 40 12.60 3.38 2.81
C PRO A 40 11.43 2.39 2.68
N LEU A 41 11.52 1.47 1.71
CA LEU A 41 10.48 0.45 1.50
C LEU A 41 10.36 -0.49 2.71
N GLU A 42 11.48 -0.90 3.30
CA GLU A 42 11.53 -1.82 4.43
C GLU A 42 10.68 -1.33 5.62
N GLU A 43 10.78 -0.04 5.95
CA GLU A 43 10.00 0.56 7.02
C GLU A 43 8.50 0.59 6.71
N GLN A 44 8.15 0.82 5.45
CA GLN A 44 6.76 0.96 5.02
C GLN A 44 6.06 -0.38 4.86
N PHE A 45 6.80 -1.43 4.49
CA PHE A 45 6.28 -2.78 4.35
C PHE A 45 6.25 -3.55 5.68
N ALA A 46 6.93 -3.06 6.73
CA ALA A 46 7.00 -3.73 8.03
C ALA A 46 5.62 -3.99 8.65
N GLY A 47 5.28 -5.28 8.80
CA GLY A 47 4.01 -5.74 9.38
C GLY A 47 2.78 -5.42 8.52
N VAL A 48 2.95 -5.07 7.24
CA VAL A 48 1.84 -4.95 6.29
C VAL A 48 1.25 -6.33 6.01
N GLU A 49 -0.08 -6.43 6.10
CA GLU A 49 -0.81 -7.69 5.92
C GLU A 49 -1.47 -7.79 4.54
N ALA A 50 -1.68 -6.65 3.86
CA ALA A 50 -2.20 -6.59 2.50
C ALA A 50 -1.62 -5.40 1.74
N VAL A 51 -1.33 -5.61 0.44
CA VAL A 51 -0.89 -4.57 -0.48
C VAL A 51 -1.94 -4.40 -1.57
N LEU A 52 -2.30 -3.15 -1.86
CA LEU A 52 -3.20 -2.80 -2.95
C LEU A 52 -2.37 -2.10 -4.03
N ASP A 53 -2.18 -2.76 -5.18
CA ASP A 53 -1.49 -2.18 -6.35
C ASP A 53 -2.52 -1.58 -7.31
N GLN A 54 -2.58 -0.25 -7.35
CA GLN A 54 -3.52 0.46 -8.22
C GLN A 54 -3.08 0.30 -9.69
N GLY A 55 -3.88 -0.43 -10.47
CA GLY A 55 -3.61 -0.68 -11.88
C GLY A 55 -2.62 -1.83 -12.16
N GLY A 56 -2.04 -2.43 -11.11
CA GLY A 56 -1.18 -3.62 -11.21
C GLY A 56 0.21 -3.37 -11.80
N SER A 57 0.63 -2.11 -11.92
CA SER A 57 1.88 -1.69 -12.54
C SER A 57 2.82 -0.96 -11.58
N ALA A 58 2.39 -0.65 -10.36
CA ALA A 58 3.19 0.09 -9.39
C ALA A 58 4.13 -0.82 -8.59
N SER A 59 3.82 -2.11 -8.47
CA SER A 59 4.67 -3.07 -7.77
C SER A 59 6.00 -3.29 -8.47
N THR A 60 7.08 -3.41 -7.68
CA THR A 60 8.43 -3.73 -8.17
C THR A 60 9.00 -4.97 -7.48
N ARG A 61 10.09 -5.52 -8.03
CA ARG A 61 10.80 -6.64 -7.38
C ARG A 61 11.33 -6.28 -5.99
N ALA A 62 11.83 -5.05 -5.81
CA ALA A 62 12.29 -4.57 -4.51
C ALA A 62 11.17 -4.54 -3.46
N MET A 63 9.94 -4.19 -3.87
CA MET A 63 8.77 -4.24 -2.98
C MET A 63 8.41 -5.67 -2.59
N MET A 64 8.49 -6.62 -3.53
CA MET A 64 8.30 -8.05 -3.22
C MET A 64 9.34 -8.56 -2.21
N ASP A 65 10.60 -8.19 -2.38
CA ASP A 65 11.68 -8.59 -1.47
C ASP A 65 11.49 -7.97 -0.06
N ALA A 66 10.99 -6.73 0.00
CA ALA A 66 10.63 -6.07 1.27
C ALA A 66 9.43 -6.74 1.97
N ALA A 67 8.40 -7.15 1.20
CA ALA A 67 7.21 -7.80 1.74
C ALA A 67 7.52 -9.16 2.39
N VAL A 68 8.44 -9.95 1.82
CA VAL A 68 8.85 -11.25 2.41
C VAL A 68 9.63 -11.07 3.71
N SER A 69 10.30 -9.93 3.86
CA SER A 69 11.10 -9.59 5.03
C SER A 69 10.26 -9.04 6.19
N ALA A 70 9.07 -8.52 5.88
CA ALA A 70 8.09 -8.08 6.88
C ALA A 70 7.42 -9.30 7.54
N ARG A 71 7.48 -9.38 8.88
CA ARG A 71 6.78 -10.39 9.69
C ARG A 71 6.04 -9.74 10.84
#